data_AF-A0A1F6PHJ9-F1
#
_entry.id   AF-A0A1F6PHJ9-F1
#
_cell.length_a   1.000
_cell.length_b   1.000
_cell.length_c   1.000
_cell.angle_alpha   90.00
_cell.angle_beta   90.00
_cell.angle_gamma   90.00
#
_symmetry.space_group_name_H-M   'P 1'
#
loop_
_entity.id
_entity.type
_entity.pdbx_description
1 polymer ?
#
loop_
_entity_poly.entity_id
_entity_poly.type
_entity_poly.pdbx_seq_one_letter_code
_entity_poly.pdbx_strand_id
1 'polypeptide(L)'
;MNSVKIIISPKSIMALIAFVLLIIFLYQTKDVILLLFASFVIASALYPTVDWMSKKIKRGLAVGIVYFIGILVLSVLSAPCFAILTAQMREFIRDFPKYWAHMQALIIKGEILIESTGYIPDYSQAFTTLPSLSKDILAQSINITVNLVAGIAMAFTLAIIVLFFLLDKEEIKKGFLMLFPVQYREKTKLIVATISKKVGGYVRGQLLLMVIVGVLSSISLAVAGIKFAFLLGLLAGLLEIVPIAGPIISAVPAIIVALADNP
;
A
#
# COMPACT_ATOMS: atom_id res chain seq x y z
N MET A 1 26.45 18.58 51.63
CA MET A 1 26.16 18.29 50.20
C MET A 1 26.59 16.87 49.92
N ASN A 2 25.67 15.92 49.86
CA ASN A 2 25.98 14.52 49.54
C ASN A 2 26.11 14.37 48.03
N SER A 3 27.33 14.13 47.54
CA SER A 3 27.58 13.81 46.14
C SER A 3 27.19 12.35 45.88
N VAL A 4 26.11 12.15 45.13
CA VAL A 4 25.70 10.84 44.64
C VAL A 4 26.74 10.38 43.61
N LYS A 5 27.60 9.43 43.98
CA LYS A 5 28.52 8.79 43.04
C LYS A 5 27.74 7.76 42.22
N ILE A 6 27.47 8.08 40.96
CA ILE A 6 26.93 7.13 39.98
C ILE A 6 28.07 6.20 39.57
N ILE A 7 28.07 4.97 40.08
CA ILE A 7 29.03 3.94 39.68
C ILE A 7 28.48 3.25 38.43
N ILE A 8 29.00 3.63 37.26
CA ILE A 8 28.62 3.00 36.00
C ILE A 8 29.39 1.68 35.86
N SER A 9 28.68 0.55 35.89
CA SER A 9 29.27 -0.78 35.69
C SER A 9 29.74 -0.93 34.23
N PRO A 10 30.93 -1.52 33.97
CA PRO A 10 31.41 -1.81 32.60
C PRO A 10 30.41 -2.63 31.78
N LYS A 11 29.62 -3.49 32.43
CA LYS A 11 28.56 -4.28 31.79
C LYS A 11 27.44 -3.39 31.26
N SER A 12 27.08 -2.33 31.98
CA SER A 12 26.06 -1.36 31.56
C SER A 12 26.56 -0.52 30.37
N ILE A 13 27.85 -0.17 30.33
CA ILE A 13 28.46 0.52 29.19
C ILE A 13 28.47 -0.38 27.96
N MET A 14 28.88 -1.64 28.10
CA MET A 14 28.85 -2.61 26.99
C MET A 14 27.43 -2.85 26.48
N ALA A 15 26.44 -2.99 27.37
CA ALA A 15 25.05 -3.16 26.99
C ALA A 15 24.51 -1.92 26.25
N LEU A 16 24.87 -0.72 26.69
CA LEU A 16 24.50 0.52 26.03
C LEU A 16 25.13 0.63 24.63
N ILE A 17 26.42 0.32 24.51
CA ILE A 17 27.12 0.30 23.20
C ILE A 17 26.46 -0.70 22.26
N ALA A 18 26.21 -1.93 22.73
CA ALA A 18 25.52 -2.96 21.94
C ALA A 18 24.11 -2.51 21.51
N PHE A 19 23.37 -1.84 22.40
CA PHE A 19 22.05 -1.30 22.10
C PHE A 19 22.09 -0.19 21.05
N VAL A 20 23.05 0.75 21.15
CA VAL A 20 23.24 1.81 20.14
C VAL A 20 23.65 1.22 18.79
N LEU A 21 24.58 0.26 18.76
CA LEU A 21 24.98 -0.43 17.54
C LEU A 21 23.80 -1.18 16.92
N LEU A 22 22.95 -1.81 17.74
CA LEU A 22 21.72 -2.46 17.26
C LEU A 22 20.77 -1.45 16.61
N ILE A 23 20.56 -0.28 17.20
CA ILE A 23 19.70 0.77 16.61
C ILE A 23 20.27 1.25 15.27
N ILE A 24 21.57 1.51 15.19
CA ILE A 24 22.22 1.93 13.95
C ILE A 24 22.07 0.84 12.88
N PHE A 25 22.31 -0.42 13.24
CA PHE A 25 22.14 -1.56 12.34
C PHE A 25 20.70 -1.67 11.82
N LEU A 26 19.70 -1.59 12.72
CA LEU A 26 18.28 -1.64 12.35
C LEU A 26 17.88 -0.45 11.46
N TYR A 27 18.41 0.74 11.73
CA TYR A 27 18.15 1.92 10.90
C TYR A 27 18.75 1.78 9.50
N GLN A 28 19.97 1.25 9.40
CA GLN A 28 20.67 1.08 8.12
C GLN A 28 20.12 -0.08 7.29
N THR A 29 19.51 -1.08 7.94
CA THR A 29 18.92 -2.27 7.27
C THR A 29 17.39 -2.25 7.20
N LYS A 30 16.76 -1.13 7.53
CA LYS A 30 15.30 -0.99 7.61
C LYS A 30 14.59 -1.43 6.31
N ASP A 31 15.16 -1.12 5.15
CA ASP A 31 14.53 -1.44 3.85
C ASP A 31 14.51 -2.94 3.61
N VAL A 32 15.58 -3.64 4.01
CA VAL A 32 15.66 -5.11 3.95
C VAL A 32 14.67 -5.74 4.93
N ILE A 33 14.58 -5.20 6.15
CA ILE A 33 13.63 -5.68 7.17
C ILE A 33 12.19 -5.48 6.69
N LEU A 34 11.86 -4.31 6.15
CA LEU A 34 10.54 -4.01 5.58
C LEU A 34 10.21 -4.92 4.40
N LEU A 35 11.18 -5.18 3.52
CA LEU A 35 11.02 -6.11 2.39
C LEU A 35 10.76 -7.54 2.85
N LEU A 36 11.52 -8.04 3.83
CA LEU A 36 11.32 -9.36 4.44
C LEU A 36 9.95 -9.43 5.12
N PHE A 37 9.55 -8.38 5.84
CA PHE A 37 8.26 -8.30 6.50
C PHE A 37 7.11 -8.29 5.48
N ALA A 38 7.18 -7.46 4.44
CA ALA A 38 6.20 -7.43 3.36
C ALA A 38 6.08 -8.79 2.66
N SER A 39 7.22 -9.46 2.43
CA SER A 39 7.24 -10.79 1.84
C SER A 39 6.61 -11.85 2.76
N PHE A 40 6.87 -11.79 4.07
CA PHE A 40 6.22 -12.65 5.06
C PHE A 40 4.70 -12.42 5.11
N VAL A 41 4.26 -11.16 5.01
CA VAL A 41 2.84 -10.77 5.01
C VAL A 41 2.13 -11.38 3.78
N ILE A 42 2.72 -11.23 2.59
CA ILE A 42 2.18 -11.79 1.34
C ILE A 42 2.23 -13.32 1.35
N ALA A 43 3.35 -13.93 1.76
CA ALA A 43 3.45 -15.38 1.89
C ALA A 43 2.42 -15.93 2.87
N SER A 44 2.17 -15.24 3.99
CA SER A 44 1.14 -15.60 4.96
C SER A 44 -0.28 -15.58 4.38
N ALA A 45 -0.56 -14.66 3.45
CA ALA A 45 -1.82 -14.61 2.72
C ALA A 45 -1.97 -15.80 1.75
N LEU A 46 -0.87 -16.24 1.12
CA LEU A 46 -0.85 -17.32 0.14
C LEU A 46 -0.72 -18.73 0.75
N TYR A 47 -0.23 -18.86 1.99
CA TYR A 47 -0.05 -20.16 2.65
C TYR A 47 -1.30 -21.05 2.64
N PRO A 48 -2.53 -20.57 2.94
CA PRO A 48 -3.70 -21.44 2.95
C PRO A 48 -3.98 -22.09 1.60
N THR A 49 -3.77 -21.36 0.50
CA THR A 49 -3.92 -21.87 -0.87
C THR A 49 -2.84 -22.89 -1.17
N VAL A 50 -1.57 -22.56 -0.92
CA VAL A 50 -0.43 -23.46 -1.17
C VAL A 50 -0.53 -24.72 -0.30
N ASP A 51 -0.87 -24.60 0.98
CA ASP A 51 -1.00 -25.72 1.92
C ASP A 51 -2.20 -26.61 1.57
N TRP A 52 -3.31 -26.05 1.09
CA TRP A 52 -4.44 -26.84 0.59
C TRP A 52 -4.06 -27.66 -0.64
N MET A 53 -3.35 -27.07 -1.61
CA MET A 53 -2.87 -27.77 -2.81
C MET A 53 -1.79 -28.81 -2.47
N SER A 54 -0.90 -28.49 -1.53
CA SER A 54 0.19 -29.38 -1.11
C SER A 54 -0.29 -30.67 -0.43
N LYS A 55 -1.58 -30.77 -0.08
CA LYS A 55 -2.19 -32.04 0.36
C LYS A 55 -2.31 -33.07 -0.77
N LYS A 56 -2.37 -32.63 -2.03
CA LYS A 56 -2.58 -33.49 -3.20
C LYS A 56 -1.36 -33.56 -4.14
N ILE A 57 -0.52 -32.53 -4.16
CA ILE A 57 0.64 -32.43 -5.06
C ILE A 57 1.90 -32.00 -4.30
N LYS A 58 3.07 -32.18 -4.92
CA LYS A 58 4.35 -31.70 -4.35
C LYS A 58 4.30 -30.19 -4.13
N ARG A 59 4.83 -29.72 -3.00
CA ARG A 59 4.80 -28.30 -2.59
C ARG A 59 5.34 -27.35 -3.66
N GLY A 60 6.44 -27.72 -4.33
CA GLY A 60 7.00 -26.92 -5.43
C GLY A 60 6.02 -26.68 -6.58
N LEU A 61 5.24 -27.70 -6.96
CA LEU A 61 4.20 -27.55 -7.98
C LEU A 61 3.04 -26.69 -7.50
N ALA A 62 2.63 -26.84 -6.23
CA ALA A 62 1.60 -25.98 -5.64
C ALA A 62 2.01 -24.50 -5.68
N VAL A 63 3.25 -24.18 -5.28
CA VAL A 63 3.78 -22.82 -5.35
C VAL A 63 3.84 -22.32 -6.80
N GLY A 64 4.36 -23.13 -7.73
CA GLY A 64 4.42 -22.79 -9.14
C GLY A 64 3.05 -22.48 -9.75
N ILE A 65 2.02 -23.28 -9.44
CA ILE A 65 0.66 -23.04 -9.92
C ILE A 65 0.08 -21.77 -9.30
N VAL A 66 0.29 -21.51 -8.00
CA VAL A 66 -0.19 -20.27 -7.36
C VAL A 66 0.45 -19.04 -8.00
N TYR A 67 1.75 -19.09 -8.30
CA TYR A 67 2.45 -18.01 -9.01
C TYR A 67 1.94 -17.84 -10.43
N PHE A 68 1.78 -18.94 -11.17
CA PHE A 68 1.29 -18.90 -12.54
C PHE A 68 -0.12 -18.31 -12.62
N ILE A 69 -1.04 -18.77 -11.76
CA ILE A 69 -2.39 -18.22 -11.67
C ILE A 69 -2.36 -16.74 -11.26
N GLY A 70 -1.53 -16.37 -10.29
CA GLY A 70 -1.39 -14.98 -9.86
C GLY A 70 -0.92 -14.07 -11.01
N ILE A 71 0.12 -14.48 -11.73
CA ILE A 71 0.63 -13.75 -12.90
C ILE A 71 -0.44 -13.70 -14.00
N LEU A 72 -1.10 -14.83 -14.29
CA LEU A 72 -2.16 -14.89 -15.31
C LEU A 72 -3.30 -13.93 -14.98
N VAL A 73 -3.79 -13.93 -13.73
CA VAL A 73 -4.84 -13.03 -13.27
C VAL A 73 -4.39 -11.57 -13.40
N LEU A 74 -3.17 -11.24 -12.95
CA LEU A 74 -2.62 -9.89 -13.09
C LEU A 74 -2.49 -9.47 -14.56
N SER A 75 -2.00 -10.34 -15.44
CA SER A 75 -1.83 -10.03 -16.86
C SER A 75 -3.17 -9.87 -17.58
N VAL A 76 -4.14 -10.76 -17.34
CA VAL A 76 -5.47 -10.72 -17.99
C VAL A 76 -6.28 -9.53 -17.51
N LEU A 77 -6.24 -9.22 -16.21
CA LEU A 77 -6.97 -8.06 -15.68
C LEU A 77 -6.26 -6.74 -16.04
N SER A 78 -4.93 -6.68 -16.05
CA SER A 78 -4.20 -5.43 -16.28
C SER A 78 -4.35 -4.90 -17.70
N ALA A 79 -4.33 -5.73 -18.75
CA ALA A 79 -4.37 -5.26 -20.13
C ALA A 79 -5.60 -4.38 -20.48
N PRO A 80 -6.86 -4.81 -20.26
CA PRO A 80 -8.03 -3.98 -20.52
C PRO A 80 -8.13 -2.81 -19.53
N CYS A 81 -7.79 -3.03 -18.26
CA CYS A 81 -7.75 -1.97 -17.25
C CYS A 81 -6.80 -0.86 -17.68
N PHE A 82 -5.63 -1.19 -18.22
CA PHE A 82 -4.60 -0.23 -18.61
C PHE A 82 -5.06 0.65 -19.78
N ALA A 83 -5.73 0.08 -20.78
CA ALA A 83 -6.27 0.86 -21.90
C ALA A 83 -7.33 1.87 -21.43
N ILE A 84 -8.30 1.44 -20.63
CA ILE A 84 -9.36 2.31 -20.09
C ILE A 84 -8.75 3.37 -19.15
N LEU A 85 -7.85 2.94 -18.27
CA LEU A 85 -7.17 3.81 -17.31
C LEU A 85 -6.37 4.90 -18.02
N THR A 86 -5.57 4.56 -19.03
CA THR A 86 -4.74 5.54 -19.75
C THR A 86 -5.60 6.54 -20.52
N ALA A 87 -6.72 6.11 -21.11
CA ALA A 87 -7.67 7.01 -21.74
C ALA A 87 -8.29 7.99 -20.73
N GLN A 88 -8.85 7.48 -19.63
CA GLN A 88 -9.48 8.31 -18.59
C GLN A 88 -8.46 9.21 -17.86
N MET A 89 -7.24 8.74 -17.63
CA MET A 89 -6.17 9.54 -17.02
C MET A 89 -5.76 10.72 -17.91
N ARG A 90 -5.60 10.50 -19.22
CA ARG A 90 -5.24 11.58 -20.15
C ARG A 90 -6.33 12.65 -20.21
N GLU A 91 -7.58 12.21 -20.25
CA GLU A 91 -8.73 13.11 -20.26
C GLU A 91 -8.86 13.86 -18.92
N PHE A 92 -8.72 13.17 -17.79
CA PHE A 92 -8.70 13.77 -16.46
C PHE A 92 -7.60 14.83 -16.34
N ILE A 93 -6.35 14.53 -16.71
CA ILE A 93 -5.23 15.50 -16.64
C ILE A 93 -5.52 16.73 -17.53
N ARG A 94 -6.09 16.51 -18.72
CA ARG A 94 -6.44 17.59 -19.66
C ARG A 94 -7.54 18.49 -19.10
N ASP A 95 -8.57 17.91 -18.50
CA ASP A 95 -9.76 18.64 -18.04
C ASP A 95 -9.68 19.06 -16.55
N PHE A 96 -8.70 18.55 -15.80
CA PHE A 96 -8.46 18.88 -14.39
C PHE A 96 -8.37 20.39 -14.10
N PRO A 97 -7.64 21.21 -14.88
CA PRO A 97 -7.61 22.66 -14.65
C PRO A 97 -9.00 23.31 -14.72
N LYS A 98 -9.90 22.78 -15.57
CA LYS A 98 -11.27 23.28 -15.69
C LYS A 98 -12.10 22.89 -14.47
N TYR A 99 -12.01 21.62 -14.05
CA TYR A 99 -12.71 21.15 -12.85
C TYR A 99 -12.28 21.92 -11.60
N TRP A 100 -10.98 22.18 -11.47
CA TRP A 100 -10.43 22.97 -10.38
C TRP A 100 -10.92 24.42 -10.40
N ALA A 101 -10.90 25.07 -11.56
CA ALA A 101 -11.39 26.45 -11.70
C ALA A 101 -12.90 26.57 -11.40
N HIS A 102 -13.70 25.58 -11.83
CA HIS A 102 -15.14 25.57 -11.55
C HIS A 102 -15.42 25.38 -10.06
N MET A 103 -14.72 24.45 -9.41
CA MET A 103 -14.83 24.25 -7.96
C MET A 103 -14.45 25.50 -7.16
N GLN A 104 -13.39 26.22 -7.58
CA GLN A 104 -13.03 27.51 -6.98
C GLN A 104 -14.17 28.53 -7.11
N ALA A 105 -14.80 28.62 -8.29
CA ALA A 105 -15.91 29.53 -8.51
C ALA A 105 -17.11 29.21 -7.61
N LEU A 106 -17.45 27.92 -7.41
CA LEU A 106 -18.55 27.51 -6.51
C LEU A 106 -18.27 27.86 -5.05
N ILE A 107 -17.01 27.74 -4.60
CA ILE A 107 -16.59 28.11 -3.24
C ILE A 107 -16.63 29.64 -3.07
N ILE A 108 -16.09 30.41 -4.03
CA ILE A 108 -16.01 31.88 -3.96
C ILE A 108 -17.39 32.53 -4.10
N LYS A 109 -18.27 31.97 -4.94
CA LYS A 109 -19.65 32.46 -5.11
C LYS A 109 -20.57 32.10 -3.93
N GLY A 110 -20.10 31.28 -2.98
CA GLY A 110 -20.87 30.90 -1.80
C GLY A 110 -22.03 29.92 -2.06
N GLU A 111 -22.12 29.36 -3.27
CA GLU A 111 -23.16 28.38 -3.64
C GLU A 111 -23.00 27.06 -2.86
N ILE A 112 -21.77 26.78 -2.40
CA ILE A 112 -21.44 25.69 -1.46
C ILE A 112 -21.31 26.32 -0.05
N LEU A 113 -22.43 26.77 0.52
CA LEU A 113 -22.62 27.06 1.95
C LEU A 113 -21.47 27.83 2.66
N ILE A 114 -21.46 29.15 2.52
CA ILE A 114 -20.87 30.04 3.55
C ILE A 114 -21.90 31.12 3.92
N GLU A 115 -23.02 30.70 4.50
CA GLU A 115 -24.02 31.64 5.02
C GLU A 115 -23.95 31.81 6.56
N SER A 116 -22.91 31.33 7.27
CA SER A 116 -22.94 31.42 8.75
C SER A 116 -21.67 31.72 9.55
N THR A 117 -20.49 31.97 8.97
CA THR A 117 -19.31 32.24 9.82
C THR A 117 -18.44 33.44 9.45
N GLY A 118 -18.69 34.13 8.33
CA GLY A 118 -17.99 35.39 7.98
C GLY A 118 -16.45 35.28 7.85
N TYR A 119 -15.91 34.07 7.95
CA TYR A 119 -14.49 33.76 7.85
C TYR A 119 -14.30 32.89 6.62
N ILE A 120 -13.78 33.48 5.54
CA ILE A 120 -13.28 32.75 4.39
C ILE A 120 -11.78 32.58 4.65
N PRO A 121 -11.30 31.38 5.02
CA PRO A 121 -9.87 31.14 5.11
C PRO A 121 -9.23 31.47 3.75
N ASP A 122 -8.10 32.17 3.76
CA ASP A 122 -7.38 32.52 2.53
C ASP A 122 -6.77 31.25 1.92
N TYR A 123 -7.51 30.62 1.03
CA TYR A 123 -7.11 29.42 0.30
C TYR A 123 -6.37 29.75 -1.01
N SER A 124 -6.08 31.03 -1.30
CA SER A 124 -5.47 31.48 -2.57
C SER A 124 -4.16 30.78 -2.92
N GLN A 125 -3.35 30.44 -1.91
CA GLN A 125 -2.11 29.69 -2.09
C GLN A 125 -2.37 28.24 -2.50
N ALA A 126 -3.27 27.53 -1.81
CA ALA A 126 -3.64 26.15 -2.19
C ALA A 126 -4.29 26.09 -3.59
N PHE A 127 -5.02 27.14 -3.98
CA PHE A 127 -5.65 27.27 -5.28
C PHE A 127 -4.67 27.46 -6.45
N THR A 128 -3.48 28.01 -6.20
CA THR A 128 -2.45 28.25 -7.23
C THR A 128 -1.43 27.12 -7.35
N THR A 129 -1.18 26.33 -6.29
CA THR A 129 -0.15 25.27 -6.31
C THR A 129 -0.62 23.96 -6.96
N LEU A 130 -1.92 23.67 -6.97
CA LEU A 130 -2.43 22.38 -7.45
C LEU A 130 -2.35 22.20 -8.98
N PRO A 131 -2.64 23.22 -9.81
CA PRO A 131 -2.48 23.10 -11.26
C PRO A 131 -1.01 23.10 -11.75
N SER A 132 -0.05 23.61 -10.97
CA SER A 132 1.37 23.50 -11.32
C SER A 132 1.89 22.07 -11.12
N LEU A 133 1.39 21.35 -10.10
CA LEU A 133 1.73 19.94 -9.87
C LEU A 133 1.35 19.04 -11.05
N SER A 134 0.25 19.31 -11.75
CA SER A 134 -0.14 18.52 -12.93
C SER A 134 0.79 18.73 -14.13
N LYS A 135 1.36 19.93 -14.30
CA LYS A 135 2.37 20.22 -15.32
C LYS A 135 3.73 19.59 -14.99
N ASP A 136 4.10 19.58 -13.72
CA ASP A 136 5.35 18.96 -13.25
C ASP A 136 5.34 17.44 -13.39
N ILE A 137 4.19 16.79 -13.18
CA ILE A 137 4.00 15.35 -13.43
C ILE A 137 4.22 15.01 -14.91
N LEU A 138 3.74 15.84 -15.84
CA LEU A 138 3.96 15.67 -17.28
C LEU A 138 5.43 15.89 -17.66
N ALA A 139 6.09 16.89 -17.07
CA ALA A 139 7.50 17.20 -17.33
C ALA A 139 8.46 16.12 -16.79
N GLN A 140 8.10 15.43 -15.70
CA GLN A 140 8.91 14.36 -15.09
C GLN A 140 8.83 13.00 -15.81
N SER A 141 8.11 12.90 -16.92
CA SER A 141 7.93 11.65 -17.70
C SER A 141 9.23 10.90 -18.00
N ILE A 142 10.36 11.61 -18.14
CA ILE A 142 11.68 11.03 -18.45
C ILE A 142 12.35 10.38 -17.22
N ASN A 143 12.07 10.86 -16.00
CA ASN A 143 12.57 10.23 -14.75
C ASN A 143 11.76 8.98 -14.35
N ILE A 144 10.60 8.77 -14.96
CA ILE A 144 9.76 7.59 -14.71
C ILE A 144 10.50 6.31 -15.14
N THR A 145 11.27 6.32 -16.22
CA THR A 145 11.94 5.11 -16.74
C THR A 145 12.98 4.52 -15.77
N VAL A 146 13.81 5.36 -15.14
CA VAL A 146 14.83 4.89 -14.17
C VAL A 146 14.15 4.34 -12.90
N ASN A 147 13.08 5.01 -12.44
CA ASN A 147 12.30 4.56 -11.29
C ASN A 147 11.51 3.26 -11.58
N LEU A 148 11.07 3.05 -12.81
CA LEU A 148 10.41 1.82 -13.24
C LEU A 148 11.36 0.62 -13.14
N VAL A 149 12.61 0.75 -13.60
CA VAL A 149 13.59 -0.36 -13.51
C VAL A 149 13.86 -0.73 -12.05
N ALA A 150 14.07 0.26 -11.19
CA ALA A 150 14.26 0.03 -9.76
C ALA A 150 13.02 -0.62 -9.11
N GLY A 151 11.82 -0.17 -9.48
CA GLY A 151 10.55 -0.73 -9.00
C GLY A 151 10.35 -2.19 -9.44
N ILE A 152 10.67 -2.50 -10.70
CA ILE A 152 10.62 -3.88 -11.22
C ILE A 152 11.61 -4.77 -10.49
N ALA A 153 12.85 -4.29 -10.28
CA ALA A 153 13.85 -5.03 -9.53
C ALA A 153 13.36 -5.32 -8.10
N MET A 154 12.79 -4.33 -7.41
CA MET A 154 12.25 -4.51 -6.06
C MET A 154 11.06 -5.49 -6.03
N ALA A 155 10.12 -5.38 -6.98
CA ALA A 155 9.01 -6.30 -7.11
C ALA A 155 9.48 -7.74 -7.40
N PHE A 156 10.51 -7.89 -8.22
CA PHE A 156 11.13 -9.17 -8.52
C PHE A 156 11.83 -9.77 -7.28
N THR A 157 12.59 -8.97 -6.54
CA THR A 157 13.20 -9.41 -5.27
C THR A 157 12.14 -9.82 -4.26
N LEU A 158 11.07 -9.02 -4.11
CA LEU A 158 9.94 -9.37 -3.25
C LEU A 158 9.31 -10.70 -3.67
N ALA A 159 9.05 -10.89 -4.97
CA ALA A 159 8.47 -12.12 -5.50
C ALA A 159 9.35 -13.35 -5.23
N ILE A 160 10.68 -13.21 -5.32
CA ILE A 160 11.64 -14.26 -4.97
C ILE A 160 11.60 -14.58 -3.47
N ILE A 161 11.60 -13.56 -2.61
CA ILE A 161 11.57 -13.79 -1.16
C ILE A 161 10.26 -14.46 -0.73
N VAL A 162 9.13 -14.02 -1.29
CA VAL A 162 7.83 -14.70 -1.10
C VAL A 162 7.91 -16.16 -1.56
N LEU A 163 8.59 -16.43 -2.68
CA LEU A 163 8.75 -17.78 -3.22
C LEU A 163 9.53 -18.66 -2.23
N PHE A 164 10.63 -18.16 -1.65
CA PHE A 164 11.36 -18.89 -0.61
C PHE A 164 10.53 -19.11 0.65
N PHE A 165 9.79 -18.09 1.12
CA PHE A 165 8.86 -18.27 2.26
C PHE A 165 7.81 -19.35 1.98
N LEU A 166 7.36 -19.49 0.74
CA LEU A 166 6.39 -20.49 0.35
C LEU A 166 7.00 -21.88 0.17
N LEU A 167 8.13 -22.02 -0.52
CA LEU A 167 8.80 -23.31 -0.72
C LEU A 167 9.31 -23.88 0.60
N ASP A 168 10.09 -23.08 1.34
CA ASP A 168 10.90 -23.54 2.48
C ASP A 168 10.27 -23.18 3.82
N LYS A 169 8.94 -23.05 3.86
CA LYS A 169 8.15 -22.65 5.03
C LYS A 169 8.61 -23.32 6.33
N GLU A 170 8.79 -24.65 6.33
CA GLU A 170 9.17 -25.39 7.53
C GLU A 170 10.63 -25.18 7.91
N GLU A 171 11.54 -25.03 6.96
CA GLU A 171 12.96 -24.77 7.23
C GLU A 171 13.17 -23.36 7.79
N ILE A 172 12.56 -22.36 7.15
CA ILE A 172 12.57 -20.97 7.61
C ILE A 172 11.99 -20.87 9.02
N LYS A 173 10.87 -21.56 9.28
CA LYS A 173 10.26 -21.62 10.62
C LYS A 173 11.19 -22.28 11.63
N LYS A 174 11.82 -23.42 11.30
CA LYS A 174 12.79 -24.09 12.19
C LYS A 174 13.98 -23.19 12.49
N GLY A 175 14.57 -22.56 11.47
CA GLY A 175 15.69 -21.62 11.62
C GLY A 175 15.33 -20.43 12.51
N PHE A 176 14.15 -19.83 12.31
CA PHE A 176 13.66 -18.75 13.16
C PHE A 176 13.50 -19.19 14.63
N LEU A 177 12.99 -20.40 14.88
CA LEU A 177 12.85 -20.93 16.25
C LEU A 177 14.20 -21.23 16.93
N MET A 178 15.27 -21.46 16.16
CA MET A 178 16.61 -21.69 16.72
C MET A 178 17.21 -20.43 17.37
N LEU A 179 16.73 -19.23 17.00
CA LEU A 179 17.12 -17.96 17.61
C LEU A 179 16.63 -17.83 19.07
N PHE A 180 15.70 -18.69 19.49
CA PHE A 180 15.13 -18.68 20.84
C PHE A 180 15.65 -19.84 21.70
N PRO A 181 15.83 -19.62 23.02
CA PRO A 181 16.16 -20.68 23.96
C PRO A 181 15.16 -21.83 23.91
N VAL A 182 15.64 -23.07 24.11
CA VAL A 182 14.84 -24.31 23.96
C VAL A 182 13.52 -24.25 24.73
N GLN A 183 13.55 -23.74 25.97
CA GLN A 183 12.38 -23.59 26.84
C GLN A 183 11.25 -22.71 26.27
N TYR A 184 11.56 -21.79 25.35
CA TYR A 184 10.58 -20.88 24.75
C TYR A 184 10.14 -21.29 23.34
N ARG A 185 10.78 -22.30 22.72
CA ARG A 185 10.55 -22.64 21.30
C ARG A 185 9.11 -23.02 20.98
N GLU A 186 8.46 -23.84 21.82
CA GLU A 186 7.05 -24.21 21.59
C GLU A 186 6.11 -23.01 21.76
N LYS A 187 6.36 -22.14 22.75
CA LYS A 187 5.58 -20.89 22.91
C LYS A 187 5.75 -19.98 21.69
N THR A 188 6.99 -19.76 21.23
CA THR A 188 7.27 -18.94 20.03
C THR A 188 6.61 -19.52 18.79
N LYS A 189 6.64 -20.84 18.61
CA LYS A 189 6.01 -21.54 17.49
C LYS A 189 4.50 -21.29 17.41
N LEU A 190 3.80 -21.31 18.55
CA LEU A 190 2.37 -21.00 18.63
C LEU A 190 2.09 -19.52 18.30
N ILE A 191 2.93 -18.61 18.82
CA ILE A 191 2.81 -17.17 18.55
C ILE A 191 3.00 -16.89 17.06
N VAL A 192 4.07 -17.41 16.44
CA VAL A 192 4.36 -17.22 15.00
C VAL A 192 3.25 -17.79 14.13
N ALA A 193 2.72 -18.96 14.45
CA ALA A 193 1.58 -19.54 13.74
C ALA A 193 0.32 -18.66 13.83
N THR A 194 0.06 -18.08 15.01
CA THR A 194 -1.06 -17.18 15.24
C THR A 194 -0.90 -15.88 14.45
N ILE A 195 0.29 -15.28 14.49
CA ILE A 195 0.63 -14.06 13.73
C ILE A 195 0.44 -14.32 12.23
N SER A 196 1.05 -15.39 11.69
CA SER A 196 0.93 -15.72 10.26
C SER A 196 -0.53 -15.92 9.84
N LYS A 197 -1.34 -16.63 10.64
CA LYS A 197 -2.76 -16.81 10.36
C LYS A 197 -3.55 -15.50 10.37
N LYS A 198 -3.30 -14.63 11.36
CA LYS A 198 -4.00 -13.34 11.51
C LYS A 198 -3.60 -12.35 10.43
N VAL A 199 -2.30 -12.19 10.18
CA VAL A 199 -1.75 -11.33 9.11
C VAL A 199 -2.24 -11.80 7.75
N GLY A 200 -2.13 -13.10 7.45
CA GLY A 200 -2.62 -13.64 6.17
C GLY A 200 -4.14 -13.53 6.01
N GLY A 201 -4.90 -13.64 7.10
CA GLY A 201 -6.34 -13.37 7.11
C GLY A 201 -6.67 -11.91 6.80
N TYR A 202 -5.96 -10.98 7.44
CA TYR A 202 -6.11 -9.54 7.21
C TYR A 202 -5.83 -9.16 5.77
N VAL A 203 -4.69 -9.60 5.20
CA VAL A 203 -4.32 -9.29 3.80
C VAL A 203 -5.37 -9.78 2.81
N ARG A 204 -5.89 -11.01 2.98
CA ARG A 204 -6.94 -11.54 2.10
C ARG A 204 -8.23 -10.74 2.21
N GLY A 205 -8.62 -10.36 3.43
CA GLY A 205 -9.77 -9.48 3.67
C GLY A 205 -9.57 -8.12 3.02
N GLN A 206 -8.37 -7.54 3.15
CA GLN A 206 -8.02 -6.25 2.57
C GLN A 206 -8.04 -6.26 1.05
N LEU A 207 -7.43 -7.27 0.42
CA LEU A 207 -7.45 -7.43 -1.04
C LEU A 207 -8.89 -7.60 -1.56
N LEU A 208 -9.72 -8.36 -0.84
CA LEU A 208 -11.14 -8.50 -1.19
C LEU A 208 -11.87 -7.16 -1.07
N LEU A 209 -11.63 -6.41 0.02
CA LEU A 209 -12.23 -5.10 0.24
C LEU A 209 -11.81 -4.09 -0.84
N MET A 210 -10.53 -4.06 -1.21
CA MET A 210 -10.01 -3.22 -2.30
C MET A 210 -10.74 -3.50 -3.62
N VAL A 211 -10.97 -4.77 -3.96
CA VAL A 211 -11.71 -5.15 -5.17
C VAL A 211 -13.18 -4.75 -5.06
N ILE A 212 -13.84 -5.04 -3.93
CA ILE A 212 -15.26 -4.70 -3.72
C ILE A 212 -15.45 -3.19 -3.80
N VAL A 213 -14.66 -2.41 -3.05
CA VAL A 213 -14.73 -0.95 -3.03
C VAL A 213 -14.46 -0.40 -4.42
N GLY A 214 -13.45 -0.91 -5.12
CA GLY A 214 -13.13 -0.42 -6.45
C GLY A 214 -14.23 -0.68 -7.48
N VAL A 215 -14.80 -1.88 -7.48
CA VAL A 215 -15.91 -2.27 -8.38
C VAL A 215 -17.18 -1.49 -8.05
N LEU A 216 -17.59 -1.47 -6.78
CA LEU A 216 -18.82 -0.79 -6.36
C LEU A 216 -18.72 0.72 -6.56
N SER A 217 -17.57 1.33 -6.29
CA SER A 217 -17.35 2.77 -6.55
C SER A 217 -17.40 3.05 -8.04
N SER A 218 -16.78 2.22 -8.88
CA SER A 218 -16.83 2.38 -10.34
C SER A 218 -18.26 2.30 -10.87
N ILE A 219 -19.04 1.32 -10.40
CA ILE A 219 -20.44 1.16 -10.79
C ILE A 219 -21.27 2.34 -10.29
N SER A 220 -21.10 2.75 -9.04
CA SER A 220 -21.88 3.84 -8.43
C SER A 220 -21.65 5.16 -9.17
N LEU A 221 -20.39 5.49 -9.48
CA LEU A 221 -20.03 6.69 -10.23
C LEU A 221 -20.55 6.61 -11.68
N ALA A 222 -20.47 5.45 -12.32
CA ALA A 222 -20.97 5.26 -13.68
C ALA A 222 -22.50 5.41 -13.76
N VAL A 223 -23.23 4.84 -12.80
CA VAL A 223 -24.69 4.96 -12.69
C VAL A 223 -25.11 6.41 -12.41
N ALA A 224 -24.32 7.13 -11.61
CA ALA A 224 -24.52 8.56 -11.36
C ALA A 224 -24.14 9.45 -12.57
N GLY A 225 -23.64 8.88 -13.67
CA GLY A 225 -23.25 9.62 -14.87
C GLY A 225 -21.97 10.44 -14.70
N ILE A 226 -21.17 10.19 -13.65
CA ILE A 226 -19.94 10.93 -13.35
C ILE A 226 -18.82 10.45 -14.28
N LYS A 227 -18.13 11.39 -14.94
CA LYS A 227 -16.95 11.06 -15.76
C LYS A 227 -15.84 10.39 -14.96
N PHE A 228 -15.02 9.61 -15.66
CA PHE A 228 -13.89 8.89 -15.09
C PHE A 228 -14.27 7.87 -14.00
N ALA A 229 -15.51 7.35 -14.02
CA ALA A 229 -16.02 6.41 -13.02
C ALA A 229 -15.07 5.23 -12.76
N PHE A 230 -14.51 4.63 -13.82
CA PHE A 230 -13.57 3.51 -13.68
C PHE A 230 -12.24 3.94 -13.05
N LEU A 231 -11.65 5.07 -13.49
CA LEU A 231 -10.42 5.61 -12.92
C LEU A 231 -10.61 5.94 -11.43
N LEU A 232 -11.67 6.67 -11.09
CA LEU A 232 -11.98 7.08 -9.72
C LEU A 232 -12.30 5.87 -8.83
N GLY A 233 -13.06 4.90 -9.34
CA GLY A 233 -13.33 3.67 -8.63
C GLY A 233 -12.07 2.81 -8.44
N LEU A 234 -11.22 2.67 -9.46
CA LEU A 234 -9.92 2.01 -9.31
C LEU A 234 -9.04 2.70 -8.27
N LEU A 235 -9.00 4.04 -8.26
CA LEU A 235 -8.27 4.81 -7.26
C LEU A 235 -8.83 4.57 -5.85
N ALA A 236 -10.15 4.53 -5.69
CA ALA A 236 -10.80 4.20 -4.43
C ALA A 236 -10.42 2.79 -3.94
N GLY A 237 -10.49 1.79 -4.82
CA GLY A 237 -10.09 0.43 -4.50
C GLY A 237 -8.60 0.29 -4.17
N LEU A 238 -7.71 1.00 -4.87
CA LEU A 238 -6.27 0.97 -4.58
C LEU A 238 -5.93 1.67 -3.27
N LEU A 239 -6.50 2.85 -3.02
CA LEU A 239 -6.26 3.61 -1.81
C LEU A 239 -6.88 2.94 -0.57
N GLU A 240 -7.91 2.13 -0.75
CA GLU A 240 -8.48 1.28 0.30
C GLU A 240 -7.43 0.38 0.96
N ILE A 241 -6.25 0.14 0.37
CA ILE A 241 -5.16 -0.58 1.02
C ILE A 241 -4.83 -0.05 2.44
N VAL A 242 -5.04 1.26 2.66
CA VAL A 242 -5.02 1.88 3.99
C VAL A 242 -6.47 2.16 4.42
N PRO A 243 -7.07 1.34 5.31
CA PRO A 243 -8.43 1.56 5.76
C PRO A 243 -8.64 2.97 6.32
N ILE A 244 -9.85 3.50 6.17
CA ILE A 244 -10.28 4.84 6.61
C ILE A 244 -9.61 5.97 5.80
N ALA A 245 -8.28 6.02 5.76
CA ALA A 245 -7.54 7.03 5.01
C ALA A 245 -7.79 6.90 3.50
N GLY A 246 -7.83 5.67 2.98
CA GLY A 246 -8.06 5.37 1.58
C GLY A 246 -9.34 5.97 1.01
N PRO A 247 -10.52 5.67 1.60
CA PRO A 247 -11.78 6.29 1.25
C PRO A 247 -11.76 7.81 1.32
N ILE A 248 -11.18 8.38 2.38
CA ILE A 248 -11.13 9.83 2.57
C ILE A 248 -10.31 10.50 1.47
N ILE A 249 -9.12 9.96 1.16
CA ILE A 249 -8.23 10.52 0.14
C ILE A 249 -8.82 10.31 -1.26
N SER A 250 -9.40 9.14 -1.54
CA SER A 250 -10.00 8.84 -2.85
C SER A 250 -11.29 9.62 -3.13
N ALA A 251 -12.02 10.02 -2.09
CA ALA A 251 -13.23 10.83 -2.24
C ALA A 251 -12.93 12.22 -2.80
N VAL A 252 -11.76 12.80 -2.51
CA VAL A 252 -11.38 14.15 -2.95
C VAL A 252 -11.51 14.34 -4.47
N PRO A 253 -10.79 13.58 -5.33
CA PRO A 253 -10.93 13.74 -6.77
C PRO A 253 -12.33 13.38 -7.28
N ALA A 254 -13.02 12.43 -6.65
CA ALA A 254 -14.38 12.07 -7.04
C ALA A 254 -15.38 13.20 -6.79
N ILE A 255 -15.28 13.88 -5.64
CA ILE A 255 -16.11 15.05 -5.29
C ILE A 255 -15.81 16.21 -6.23
N ILE A 256 -14.53 16.49 -6.53
CA ILE A 256 -14.13 17.55 -7.47
C ILE A 256 -14.78 17.32 -8.83
N VAL A 257 -14.69 16.10 -9.37
CA VAL A 257 -15.31 15.78 -10.67
C VAL A 257 -16.83 15.85 -10.59
N ALA A 258 -17.45 15.28 -9.55
CA ALA A 258 -18.90 15.25 -9.42
C ALA A 258 -19.53 16.65 -9.35
N LEU A 259 -18.92 17.57 -8.59
CA LEU A 259 -19.38 18.96 -8.46
C LEU A 259 -19.08 19.80 -9.70
N ALA A 260 -18.06 19.43 -10.48
CA ALA A 260 -17.64 20.23 -11.62
C ALA A 260 -18.20 19.75 -12.96
N ASP A 261 -18.64 18.50 -13.07
CA ASP A 261 -19.16 17.89 -14.30
C ASP A 261 -20.68 18.05 -14.46
N ASN A 262 -21.42 18.24 -13.36
CA ASN A 262 -22.85 18.56 -13.37
C ASN A 262 -23.10 19.98 -12.81
N PRO A 263 -23.59 20.95 -13.61
CA PRO A 263 -24.22 22.15 -13.08
C PRO A 263 -25.56 21.85 -12.39
#